data_AF-A0A7Y6EG02-F1
#
_entry.id   AF-A0A7Y6EG02-F1
#
_cell.length_a   1.000
_cell.length_b   1.000
_cell.length_c   1.000
_cell.angle_alpha   90.00
_cell.angle_beta   90.00
_cell.angle_gamma   90.00
#
_symmetry.space_group_name_H-M   'P 1'
#
loop_
_entity.id
_entity.type
_entity.pdbx_description
1 polymer ?
#
loop_
_entity_poly.entity_id
_entity_poly.type
_entity_poly.pdbx_seq_one_letter_code
_entity_poly.pdbx_strand_id
1 'polypeptide(L)'
;MNMMGRARASCECCKADLPPFPAGSRIEPCRSCRRPMVLLRPPAGRLDPGRVRGLFDLAGAVTGILMMVLISAFVLTSMSPLRFSKWLTLLIFAMGSVLAVDGILSLRTGIDRTWHRRRDGRSARLMGGAKIAGAVYALLMVVIGVTL
;
A
#
# COMPACT_ATOMS: atom_id res chain seq x y z
N MET A 1 13.39 -36.44 -1.06
CA MET A 1 12.91 -36.02 0.27
C MET A 1 13.02 -34.51 0.37
N ASN A 2 11.89 -33.82 0.56
CA ASN A 2 11.76 -32.55 1.29
C ASN A 2 10.27 -32.16 1.32
N MET A 3 9.55 -32.72 2.29
CA MET A 3 8.18 -32.39 2.63
C MET A 3 8.15 -31.07 3.39
N MET A 4 8.17 -29.93 2.69
CA MET A 4 7.70 -28.67 3.28
C MET A 4 6.17 -28.75 3.32
N GLY A 5 5.63 -28.94 4.52
CA GLY A 5 4.20 -29.03 4.79
C GLY A 5 3.44 -27.87 4.16
N ARG A 6 2.80 -28.13 3.02
CA ARG A 6 1.83 -27.21 2.42
C ARG A 6 0.63 -27.22 3.34
N ALA A 7 0.37 -26.10 4.02
CA ALA A 7 -0.82 -25.90 4.82
C ALA A 7 -2.05 -26.32 4.00
N ARG A 8 -2.72 -27.41 4.43
CA ARG A 8 -4.00 -27.83 3.86
C ARG A 8 -5.00 -26.75 4.23
N ALA A 9 -5.40 -25.96 3.25
CA ALA A 9 -6.50 -25.02 3.45
C ALA A 9 -7.81 -25.81 3.38
N SER A 10 -8.77 -25.49 4.25
CA SER A 10 -10.14 -25.99 4.16
C SER A 10 -11.07 -24.84 3.76
N CYS A 11 -12.16 -25.16 3.09
CA CYS A 11 -13.18 -24.17 2.78
C CYS A 11 -13.91 -23.72 4.05
N GLU A 12 -13.97 -22.43 4.35
CA GLU A 12 -14.75 -21.92 5.50
C GLU A 12 -16.25 -22.24 5.42
N CYS A 13 -16.82 -22.36 4.21
CA CYS A 13 -18.24 -22.61 4.02
C CYS A 13 -18.64 -24.09 4.12
N CYS A 14 -17.84 -25.01 3.57
CA CYS A 14 -18.21 -26.44 3.46
C CYS A 14 -17.20 -27.39 4.10
N LYS A 15 -16.12 -26.86 4.70
CA LYS A 15 -15.00 -27.61 5.32
C LYS A 15 -14.32 -28.65 4.43
N ALA A 16 -14.62 -28.68 3.13
CA ALA A 16 -13.93 -29.55 2.18
C ALA A 16 -12.45 -29.18 2.06
N ASP A 17 -11.60 -30.20 1.92
CA ASP A 17 -10.15 -30.04 1.72
C ASP A 17 -9.86 -29.43 0.34
N LEU A 18 -9.02 -28.41 0.31
CA LEU A 18 -8.59 -27.78 -0.94
C LEU A 18 -7.35 -28.48 -1.50
N PRO A 19 -7.26 -28.64 -2.84
CA PRO A 19 -6.06 -29.15 -3.47
C PRO A 19 -4.87 -28.22 -3.18
N PRO A 20 -3.63 -28.74 -3.17
CA PRO A 20 -2.44 -27.91 -2.98
C PRO A 20 -2.40 -26.84 -4.06
N PHE A 21 -2.48 -25.57 -3.66
CA PHE A 21 -2.55 -24.44 -4.59
C PHE A 21 -1.35 -24.45 -5.55
N PRO A 22 -1.57 -24.39 -6.87
CA PRO A 22 -0.49 -24.20 -7.82
C PRO A 22 0.14 -22.82 -7.59
N ALA A 23 1.48 -22.79 -7.60
CA ALA A 23 2.25 -21.57 -7.38
C ALA A 23 1.85 -20.51 -8.41
N GLY A 24 1.18 -19.45 -7.97
CA GLY A 24 0.81 -18.30 -8.80
C GLY A 24 -0.67 -18.18 -9.19
N SER A 25 -1.54 -19.11 -8.83
CA SER A 25 -2.99 -18.98 -9.10
C SER A 25 -3.66 -17.98 -8.16
N ARG A 26 -4.47 -17.07 -8.73
CA ARG A 26 -5.32 -16.11 -8.01
C ARG A 26 -6.77 -16.59 -8.12
N ILE A 27 -7.32 -17.02 -6.98
CA ILE A 27 -8.76 -17.21 -6.76
C ILE A 27 -9.36 -18.37 -7.58
N GLU A 28 -9.25 -19.60 -7.07
CA GLU A 28 -10.12 -20.69 -7.53
C GLU A 28 -11.38 -20.76 -6.64
N PRO A 29 -12.58 -20.92 -7.21
CA PRO A 29 -13.79 -21.19 -6.44
C PRO A 29 -13.70 -22.58 -5.79
N CYS A 30 -14.40 -22.77 -4.66
CA CYS A 30 -14.50 -24.10 -4.07
C CYS A 30 -15.11 -25.09 -5.08
N ARG A 31 -14.48 -26.24 -5.32
CA ARG A 31 -15.07 -27.25 -6.21
C ARG A 31 -16.35 -27.89 -5.65
N SER A 32 -16.51 -27.88 -4.33
CA SER A 32 -17.70 -28.42 -3.65
C SER A 32 -18.84 -27.39 -3.62
N CYS A 33 -18.64 -26.23 -2.99
CA CYS A 33 -19.71 -25.24 -2.81
C CYS A 33 -19.79 -24.14 -3.88
N ARG A 34 -18.89 -24.15 -4.90
CA ARG A 34 -18.78 -23.17 -6.00
C ARG A 34 -18.71 -21.70 -5.58
N ARG A 35 -18.51 -21.40 -4.29
CA ARG A 35 -18.38 -20.02 -3.81
C ARG A 35 -16.99 -19.45 -4.12
N PRO A 36 -16.90 -18.17 -4.51
CA PRO A 36 -15.62 -17.50 -4.72
C PRO A 36 -14.85 -17.42 -3.40
N MET A 37 -13.70 -18.08 -3.33
CA MET A 37 -12.85 -18.00 -2.13
C MET A 37 -12.00 -16.75 -2.19
N VAL A 38 -12.38 -15.74 -1.41
CA VAL A 38 -11.56 -14.56 -1.19
C VAL A 38 -10.39 -14.94 -0.28
N LEU A 39 -9.31 -15.42 -0.90
CA LEU A 39 -7.94 -15.38 -0.41
C LEU A 39 -7.75 -15.69 1.10
N LEU A 40 -8.00 -16.95 1.48
CA LEU A 40 -7.72 -17.52 2.80
C LEU A 40 -6.22 -17.81 3.02
N ARG A 41 -5.33 -16.88 2.64
CA ARG A 41 -3.96 -16.92 3.16
C ARG A 41 -3.95 -16.03 4.41
N PRO A 42 -4.22 -16.56 5.61
CA PRO A 42 -3.93 -15.82 6.82
C PRO A 42 -2.46 -15.42 6.76
N PRO A 43 -2.10 -14.19 7.14
CA PRO A 43 -0.73 -13.74 7.11
C PRO A 43 0.10 -14.65 8.02
N ALA A 44 0.82 -15.59 7.42
CA ALA A 44 1.54 -16.65 8.12
C ALA A 44 2.97 -16.22 8.51
N GLY A 45 3.39 -15.01 8.13
CA GLY A 45 4.70 -14.46 8.48
C GLY A 45 4.64 -13.08 9.11
N ARG A 46 5.61 -12.76 9.98
CA ARG A 46 5.83 -11.39 10.48
C ARG A 46 6.07 -10.37 9.36
N LEU A 47 6.51 -10.81 8.17
CA LEU A 47 6.74 -10.00 6.97
C LEU A 47 5.69 -10.24 5.86
N ASP A 48 4.43 -10.45 6.21
CA ASP A 48 3.40 -10.57 5.18
C ASP A 48 3.21 -9.25 4.42
N PRO A 49 3.29 -9.22 3.07
CA PRO A 49 3.16 -8.00 2.28
C PRO A 49 1.85 -7.23 2.52
N GLY A 50 0.80 -7.93 2.95
CA GLY A 50 -0.48 -7.33 3.34
C GLY A 50 -0.40 -6.50 4.62
N ARG A 51 0.41 -6.91 5.60
CA ARG A 51 0.58 -6.19 6.87
C ARG A 51 1.42 -4.93 6.69
N VAL A 52 2.48 -5.03 5.89
CA VAL A 52 3.34 -3.88 5.56
C VAL A 52 2.56 -2.82 4.78
N ARG A 53 1.67 -3.22 3.86
CA ARG A 53 0.77 -2.31 3.14
C ARG A 53 -0.19 -1.56 4.05
N GLY A 54 -0.79 -2.23 5.04
CA GLY A 54 -1.67 -1.57 6.00
C GLY A 54 -0.95 -0.50 6.83
N LEU A 55 0.32 -0.72 7.17
CA LEU A 55 1.13 0.27 7.87
C LEU A 55 1.40 1.52 7.00
N PHE A 56 1.66 1.34 5.71
CA PHE A 56 1.87 2.46 4.79
C PHE A 56 0.58 3.24 4.50
N ASP A 57 -0.56 2.56 4.41
CA ASP A 57 -1.86 3.20 4.24
C ASP A 57 -2.20 4.06 5.48
N LEU A 58 -1.92 3.54 6.68
CA LEU A 58 -2.02 4.32 7.93
C LEU A 58 -1.07 5.52 7.93
N ALA A 59 0.19 5.33 7.53
CA ALA A 59 1.17 6.41 7.45
C ALA A 59 0.73 7.51 6.46
N GLY A 60 0.18 7.13 5.30
CA GLY A 60 -0.40 8.06 4.34
C GLY A 60 -1.59 8.83 4.92
N ALA A 61 -2.50 8.15 5.60
CA ALA A 61 -3.65 8.77 6.25
C ALA A 61 -3.22 9.77 7.33
N VAL A 62 -2.28 9.39 8.19
CA VAL A 62 -1.71 10.28 9.23
C VAL A 62 -1.06 11.50 8.58
N THR A 63 -0.27 11.31 7.52
CA THR A 63 0.37 12.43 6.81
C THR A 63 -0.65 13.38 6.20
N GLY A 64 -1.74 12.85 5.63
CA GLY A 64 -2.86 13.65 5.12
C GLY A 64 -3.58 14.46 6.20
N ILE A 65 -3.80 13.87 7.38
CA ILE A 65 -4.38 14.59 8.53
C ILE A 65 -3.45 15.71 8.99
N LEU A 66 -2.15 15.45 9.12
CA LEU A 66 -1.18 16.48 9.50
C LEU A 66 -1.12 17.62 8.47
N MET A 67 -1.23 17.32 7.17
CA MET A 67 -1.29 18.34 6.12
C MET A 67 -2.50 19.25 6.31
N MET A 68 -3.69 18.69 6.58
CA MET A 68 -4.88 19.49 6.84
C MET A 68 -4.73 20.35 8.09
N VAL A 69 -4.18 19.80 9.18
CA VAL A 69 -3.90 20.56 10.41
C VAL A 69 -2.92 21.70 10.14
N LEU A 70 -1.85 21.46 9.37
CA LEU A 70 -0.88 22.49 9.04
C LEU A 70 -1.50 23.62 8.21
N ILE A 71 -2.32 23.29 7.21
CA ILE A 71 -3.04 24.27 6.39
C ILE A 71 -4.01 25.08 7.25
N SER A 72 -4.80 24.42 8.10
CA SER A 72 -5.70 25.10 9.03
C SER A 72 -4.95 25.99 10.01
N ALA A 73 -3.82 25.54 10.55
CA ALA A 73 -2.98 26.35 11.42
C ALA A 73 -2.45 27.59 10.69
N PHE A 74 -2.01 27.45 9.43
CA PHE A 74 -1.55 28.59 8.63
C PHE A 74 -2.66 29.61 8.35
N VAL A 75 -3.89 29.16 8.12
CA VAL A 75 -5.04 30.06 7.87
C VAL A 75 -5.51 30.74 9.16
N LEU A 76 -5.50 30.00 10.28
CA LEU A 76 -6.04 30.47 11.56
C LEU A 76 -5.03 31.25 12.40
N THR A 77 -3.74 31.12 12.12
CA THR A 77 -2.67 31.78 12.88
C THR A 77 -1.82 32.66 11.97
N SER A 78 -1.24 33.73 12.51
CA SER A 78 -0.29 34.60 11.80
C SER A 78 1.10 33.94 11.68
N MET A 79 1.14 32.69 11.24
CA MET A 79 2.36 31.91 11.09
C MET A 79 3.18 32.49 9.93
N SER A 80 4.49 32.66 10.14
CA SER A 80 5.35 33.16 9.06
C SER A 80 5.41 32.16 7.89
N PRO A 81 5.40 32.63 6.63
CA PRO A 81 5.45 31.76 5.45
C PRO A 81 6.67 30.82 5.46
N LEU A 82 7.80 31.30 5.98
CA LEU A 82 9.05 30.54 6.15
C LEU A 82 8.93 29.40 7.17
N ARG A 83 8.13 29.57 8.22
CA ARG A 83 7.90 28.49 9.20
C ARG A 83 6.92 27.47 8.62
N PHE A 84 5.90 27.93 7.90
CA PHE A 84 4.96 27.06 7.20
C PHE A 84 5.66 26.20 6.14
N SER A 85 6.52 26.79 5.31
CA SER A 85 7.24 26.06 4.25
C SER A 85 8.08 24.92 4.81
N LYS A 86 8.79 25.13 5.94
CA LYS A 86 9.59 24.07 6.60
C LYS A 86 8.74 22.88 7.04
N TRP A 87 7.60 23.13 7.68
CA TRP A 87 6.68 22.05 8.08
C TRP A 87 6.05 21.36 6.87
N LEU A 88 5.67 22.13 5.85
CA LEU A 88 5.11 21.61 4.61
C LEU A 88 6.12 20.69 3.91
N THR A 89 7.39 21.09 3.84
CA THR A 89 8.48 20.29 3.27
C THR A 89 8.65 18.96 3.98
N LEU A 90 8.61 18.93 5.32
CA LEU A 90 8.67 17.69 6.09
C LEU A 90 7.49 16.75 5.77
N LEU A 91 6.29 17.29 5.66
CA LEU A 91 5.10 16.49 5.34
C LEU A 91 5.12 15.97 3.89
N ILE A 92 5.58 16.79 2.94
CA ILE A 92 5.79 16.37 1.54
C ILE A 92 6.82 15.24 1.48
N PHE A 93 7.91 15.33 2.24
CA PHE A 93 8.91 14.27 2.32
C PHE A 93 8.33 12.95 2.85
N ALA A 94 7.54 13.03 3.93
CA ALA A 94 6.88 11.86 4.51
C ALA A 94 5.92 11.21 3.50
N MET A 95 5.08 12.01 2.84
CA MET A 95 4.14 11.51 1.83
C MET A 95 4.87 10.93 0.61
N GLY A 96 5.91 11.61 0.13
CA GLY A 96 6.75 11.14 -0.97
C GLY A 96 7.40 9.80 -0.67
N SER A 97 7.86 9.58 0.56
CA SER A 97 8.43 8.31 1.01
C SER A 97 7.41 7.17 0.97
N VAL A 98 6.19 7.42 1.46
CA VAL A 98 5.08 6.44 1.40
C VAL A 98 4.74 6.10 -0.06
N LEU A 99 4.63 7.11 -0.92
CA LEU A 99 4.38 6.94 -2.35
C LEU A 99 5.49 6.14 -3.05
N ALA A 100 6.75 6.39 -2.69
CA ALA A 100 7.89 5.65 -3.24
C ALA A 100 7.79 4.15 -2.91
N VAL A 101 7.58 3.82 -1.63
CA VAL A 101 7.53 2.42 -1.20
C VAL A 101 6.32 1.71 -1.79
N ASP A 102 5.14 2.33 -1.76
CA ASP A 102 3.93 1.72 -2.32
C ASP A 102 4.00 1.61 -3.86
N GLY A 103 4.61 2.59 -4.53
CA GLY A 103 4.94 2.52 -5.96
C GLY A 103 5.85 1.34 -6.29
N ILE A 104 6.95 1.16 -5.54
CA ILE A 104 7.88 0.02 -5.72
C ILE A 104 7.16 -1.31 -5.50
N LEU A 105 6.35 -1.41 -4.43
CA LEU A 105 5.56 -2.61 -4.14
C LEU A 105 4.56 -2.90 -5.25
N SER A 106 3.88 -1.88 -5.79
CA SER A 106 2.93 -2.01 -6.89
C SER A 106 3.61 -2.47 -8.18
N LEU A 107 4.78 -1.92 -8.50
CA LEU A 107 5.59 -2.33 -9.66
C LEU A 107 6.09 -3.77 -9.55
N ARG A 108 6.61 -4.17 -8.38
CA ARG A 108 7.14 -5.53 -8.15
C ARG A 108 6.04 -6.59 -8.10
N THR A 109 4.92 -6.31 -7.44
CA THR A 109 3.86 -7.30 -7.25
C THR A 109 2.83 -7.32 -8.38
N GLY A 110 2.74 -6.23 -9.17
CA GLY A 110 1.66 -6.05 -10.15
C GLY A 110 0.28 -6.07 -9.49
N ILE A 111 0.20 -5.68 -8.22
CA ILE A 111 -1.03 -5.57 -7.43
C ILE A 111 -1.03 -4.18 -6.82
N ASP A 112 -2.07 -3.41 -7.11
CA ASP A 112 -2.32 -2.10 -6.52
C ASP A 112 -3.67 -2.15 -5.79
N ARG A 113 -3.70 -1.73 -4.53
CA ARG A 113 -4.93 -1.66 -3.74
C ARG A 113 -5.10 -0.26 -3.18
N THR A 114 -5.31 0.68 -4.09
CA THR A 114 -5.52 2.09 -3.72
C THR A 114 -7.01 2.41 -3.73
N TRP A 115 -7.49 3.12 -2.71
CA TRP A 115 -8.85 3.69 -2.66
C TRP A 115 -9.95 2.63 -2.82
N HIS A 116 -9.87 1.54 -2.05
CA HIS A 116 -10.83 0.44 -2.09
C HIS A 116 -10.95 -0.32 -3.43
N ARG A 117 -10.26 0.11 -4.49
CA ARG A 117 -10.18 -0.57 -5.78
C ARG A 117 -8.90 -1.41 -5.85
N ARG A 118 -9.08 -2.68 -6.17
CA ARG A 118 -7.96 -3.58 -6.47
C ARG A 118 -7.72 -3.56 -7.98
N ARG A 119 -6.52 -3.15 -8.40
CA ARG A 119 -6.06 -3.23 -9.79
C ARG A 119 -4.94 -4.25 -9.85
N ASP A 120 -4.93 -5.04 -10.91
CA ASP A 120 -3.95 -6.10 -11.13
C ASP A 120 -3.28 -5.94 -12.52
N GLY A 121 -2.07 -6.46 -12.67
CA GLY A 121 -1.37 -6.53 -13.96
C GLY A 121 -0.85 -5.18 -14.46
N ARG A 122 -1.09 -4.86 -15.75
CA ARG A 122 -0.57 -3.62 -16.38
C ARG A 122 -1.13 -2.35 -15.73
N SER A 123 -2.41 -2.34 -15.35
CA SER A 123 -3.04 -1.19 -14.69
C SER A 123 -2.43 -0.92 -13.31
N ALA A 124 -2.12 -1.98 -12.56
CA ALA A 124 -1.41 -1.85 -11.28
C ALA A 124 -0.02 -1.24 -11.46
N ARG A 125 0.74 -1.71 -12.45
CA ARG A 125 2.09 -1.18 -12.75
C ARG A 125 2.07 0.27 -13.20
N LEU A 126 1.11 0.67 -14.02
CA LEU A 126 0.88 2.07 -14.42
C LEU A 126 0.63 2.97 -13.20
N MET A 127 -0.25 2.53 -12.29
CA MET A 127 -0.52 3.25 -11.05
C MET A 127 0.72 3.31 -10.14
N GLY A 128 1.48 2.20 -10.06
CA GLY A 128 2.76 2.16 -9.37
C GLY A 128 3.77 3.16 -9.93
N GLY A 129 3.88 3.25 -11.26
CA GLY A 129 4.70 4.25 -11.94
C GLY A 129 4.28 5.68 -11.62
N ALA A 130 2.97 5.96 -11.61
CA ALA A 130 2.45 7.28 -11.23
C ALA A 130 2.81 7.65 -9.77
N LYS A 131 2.77 6.68 -8.84
CA LYS A 131 3.22 6.88 -7.46
C LYS A 131 4.70 7.21 -7.36
N ILE A 132 5.55 6.52 -8.15
CA ILE A 132 6.98 6.85 -8.23
C ILE A 132 7.20 8.25 -8.78
N ALA A 133 6.50 8.64 -9.85
CA ALA A 133 6.60 9.99 -10.39
C ALA A 133 6.19 11.05 -9.35
N GLY A 134 5.12 10.79 -8.58
CA GLY A 134 4.72 11.62 -7.45
C GLY A 134 5.79 11.71 -6.36
N ALA A 135 6.45 10.60 -6.03
CA ALA A 135 7.55 10.58 -5.07
C ALA A 135 8.77 11.38 -5.54
N VAL A 136 9.12 11.30 -6.83
CA VAL A 136 10.19 12.11 -7.44
C VAL A 136 9.84 13.60 -7.37
N TYR A 137 8.60 13.97 -7.69
CA TYR A 137 8.15 15.34 -7.57
C TYR A 137 8.21 15.85 -6.12
N ALA A 138 7.78 15.03 -5.15
CA ALA A 138 7.91 15.34 -3.74
C ALA A 138 9.36 15.57 -3.33
N LEU A 139 10.30 14.75 -3.81
CA LEU A 139 11.74 14.93 -3.56
C LEU A 139 12.25 16.27 -4.09
N LEU A 140 11.86 16.66 -5.31
CA LEU A 140 12.23 17.96 -5.89
C LEU A 140 11.70 19.13 -5.04
N MET A 141 10.45 19.05 -4.59
CA MET A 141 9.85 20.05 -3.70
C MET A 141 10.58 20.12 -2.35
N VAL A 142 11.07 19.00 -1.84
CA VAL A 142 11.85 18.97 -0.61
C VAL A 142 13.20 19.66 -0.80
N VAL A 143 13.89 19.42 -1.91
CA VAL A 143 15.14 20.12 -2.23
C VAL A 143 14.92 21.64 -2.24
N ILE A 144 13.88 22.11 -2.93
CA ILE A 144 13.54 23.53 -2.97
C ILE A 144 13.25 24.07 -1.56
N GLY A 145 12.46 23.34 -0.77
CA GLY A 145 12.08 23.73 0.58
C GLY A 145 13.24 23.78 1.58
N VAL A 146 14.26 22.92 1.39
CA VAL A 146 15.49 22.94 2.21
C VAL A 146 16.42 24.09 1.81
N THR A 147 16.38 24.52 0.54
CA THR A 147 17.20 25.64 0.05
C THR A 147 16.63 27.03 0.36
N LEU A 148 15.42 27.12 0.93
CA LEU A 148 14.71 28.35 1.33
C LEU A 148 14.93 28.67 2.81
#